data_AF-A0A359CPA4-F1
#
_entry.id   AF-A0A359CPA4-F1
#
_cell.length_a   1.000
_cell.length_b   1.000
_cell.length_c   1.000
_cell.angle_alpha   90.00
_cell.angle_beta   90.00
_cell.angle_gamma   90.00
#
_symmetry.space_group_name_H-M   'P 1'
#
loop_
_entity.id
_entity.type
_entity.pdbx_description
1 polymer ?
#
loop_
_entity_poly.entity_id
_entity_poly.type
_entity_poly.pdbx_seq_one_letter_code
_entity_poly.pdbx_strand_id
1 'polypeptide(L)'
;MEGLIVNFVKDVAINKPLLAYTFFFINSVLQILFPPYPGDTIIVFQGYLSLEGILNPYFLLFNILVGTVLSSIFLYYLGYAHGDKVLNNNFINKYFKINKIYRLNKWFEKYGSLIVILGKFTPGFGSIAFIAAGIFKLPPVRTIIS
;
A
#
# COMPACT_ATOMS: atom_id res chain seq x y z
N MET A 1 6.39 -30.32 4.37
CA MET A 1 7.15 -29.27 3.67
C MET A 1 6.97 -27.89 4.30
N GLU A 2 5.77 -27.53 4.78
CA GLU A 2 5.49 -26.20 5.36
C GLU A 2 6.31 -25.89 6.63
N GLY A 3 6.53 -26.87 7.52
CA GLY A 3 7.34 -26.66 8.74
C GLY A 3 8.82 -26.36 8.49
N LEU A 4 9.38 -26.81 7.36
CA LEU A 4 10.77 -26.50 6.97
C LEU A 4 10.93 -25.04 6.55
N ILE A 5 9.94 -24.50 5.83
CA ILE A 5 9.93 -23.10 5.41
C ILE A 5 9.77 -22.19 6.62
N VAL A 6 8.84 -22.51 7.52
CA VAL A 6 8.64 -21.74 8.74
C VAL A 6 9.90 -21.76 9.60
N ASN A 7 10.54 -22.91 9.79
CA ASN A 7 11.76 -23.01 10.58
C ASN A 7 12.94 -22.28 9.93
N PHE A 8 13.09 -22.34 8.60
CA PHE A 8 14.13 -21.58 7.90
C PHE A 8 13.93 -20.07 8.03
N VAL A 9 12.68 -19.60 7.92
CA VAL A 9 12.35 -18.18 8.08
C VAL A 9 12.55 -17.74 9.53
N LYS A 10 12.18 -18.58 10.52
CA LYS A 10 12.48 -18.33 11.93
C LYS A 10 13.99 -18.23 12.15
N ASP A 11 14.78 -19.14 11.58
CA ASP A 11 16.24 -19.15 11.75
C ASP A 11 16.89 -17.89 11.14
N VAL A 12 16.40 -17.43 9.97
CA VAL A 12 16.85 -16.17 9.36
C VAL A 12 16.42 -14.96 10.21
N ALA A 13 15.20 -14.96 10.72
CA ALA A 13 14.68 -13.87 11.56
C ALA A 13 15.41 -13.77 12.91
N ILE A 14 15.80 -14.91 13.49
CA ILE A 14 16.55 -14.99 14.75
C ILE A 14 18.00 -14.56 14.54
N ASN A 15 18.66 -15.06 13.49
CA ASN A 15 20.08 -14.76 13.24
C ASN A 15 20.33 -13.34 12.72
N LYS A 16 19.34 -12.73 12.03
CA LYS A 16 19.44 -11.38 11.45
C LYS A 16 18.12 -10.59 11.58
N PRO A 17 17.76 -10.14 12.79
CA PRO A 17 16.48 -9.45 13.02
C PRO A 17 16.34 -8.16 12.19
N LEU A 18 17.44 -7.43 11.95
CA LEU A 18 17.43 -6.20 11.14
C LEU A 18 16.99 -6.44 9.69
N LEU A 19 17.40 -7.58 9.13
CA LEU A 19 17.09 -7.96 7.75
C LEU A 19 15.62 -8.36 7.62
N ALA A 20 15.07 -9.03 8.65
CA ALA A 20 13.65 -9.33 8.74
C ALA A 20 12.80 -8.04 8.81
N TYR A 21 13.19 -7.07 9.63
CA TYR A 21 12.48 -5.78 9.71
C TYR A 21 12.49 -5.03 8.38
N THR A 22 13.65 -4.97 7.73
CA THR A 22 13.80 -4.29 6.43
C THR A 22 12.98 -4.99 5.34
N PHE A 23 12.98 -6.33 5.35
CA PHE A 23 12.15 -7.11 4.44
C PHE A 23 10.67 -6.78 4.64
N PHE A 24 10.16 -6.82 5.88
CA PHE A 24 8.76 -6.50 6.13
C PHE A 24 8.38 -5.07 5.76
N PHE A 25 9.26 -4.10 6.03
CA PHE A 25 9.08 -2.72 5.59
C PHE A 25 8.92 -2.60 4.08
N ILE A 26 9.81 -3.25 3.30
CA ILE A 26 9.73 -3.26 1.83
C ILE A 26 8.43 -3.90 1.37
N ASN A 27 8.00 -5.00 2.00
CA ASN A 27 6.74 -5.67 1.65
C ASN A 27 5.52 -4.77 1.92
N SER A 28 5.49 -4.03 3.02
CA SER A 28 4.41 -3.08 3.32
C SER A 28 4.31 -1.97 2.27
N VAL A 29 5.44 -1.51 1.75
CA VAL A 29 5.48 -0.55 0.63
C VAL A 29 4.99 -1.22 -0.67
N LEU A 30 5.46 -2.44 -0.94
CA LEU A 30 5.14 -3.17 -2.16
C LEU A 30 3.65 -3.53 -2.27
N GLN A 31 3.01 -3.85 -1.14
CA GLN A 31 1.58 -4.15 -1.06
C GLN A 31 0.72 -3.01 -1.63
N ILE A 32 1.10 -1.76 -1.36
CA ILE A 32 0.35 -0.59 -1.81
C ILE A 32 0.70 -0.20 -3.24
N LEU A 33 1.94 -0.43 -3.67
CA LEU A 33 2.36 -0.15 -5.05
C LEU A 33 1.81 -1.19 -6.04
N PHE A 34 1.77 -2.46 -5.64
CA PHE A 34 1.32 -3.58 -6.47
C PHE A 34 0.05 -4.18 -5.86
N PRO A 35 -1.14 -3.78 -6.34
CA PRO A 35 -2.38 -4.27 -5.77
C PRO A 35 -2.69 -5.77 -5.90
N PRO A 36 -2.20 -6.54 -6.91
CA PRO A 36 -2.39 -8.00 -6.93
C PRO A 36 -1.39 -8.71 -5.99
N TYR A 37 -1.00 -8.06 -4.88
CA TYR A 37 -0.03 -8.59 -3.94
C TYR A 37 -0.72 -9.11 -2.67
N PRO A 38 -0.46 -10.36 -2.23
CA PRO A 38 -1.08 -10.96 -1.05
C PRO A 38 -0.46 -10.40 0.24
N GLY A 39 -0.68 -9.11 0.50
CA GLY A 39 -0.10 -8.47 1.68
C GLY A 39 -0.75 -8.88 3.00
N ASP A 40 -2.02 -9.33 2.97
CA ASP A 40 -2.71 -9.81 4.17
C ASP A 40 -2.04 -11.07 4.76
N THR A 41 -1.59 -11.98 3.90
CA THR A 41 -0.84 -13.18 4.32
C THR A 41 0.46 -12.81 5.03
N ILE A 42 1.13 -11.76 4.56
CA ILE A 42 2.41 -11.31 5.12
C ILE A 42 2.19 -10.63 6.48
N ILE A 43 1.11 -9.86 6.64
CA ILE A 43 0.76 -9.24 7.94
C ILE A 43 0.42 -10.33 8.96
N VAL A 44 -0.36 -11.34 8.58
CA VAL A 44 -0.66 -12.49 9.46
C VAL A 44 0.63 -13.21 9.87
N PHE A 45 1.56 -13.39 8.93
CA PHE A 45 2.85 -14.00 9.20
C PHE A 45 3.74 -13.16 10.14
N GLN A 46 3.74 -11.84 9.97
CA GLN A 46 4.41 -10.91 10.91
C GLN A 46 3.82 -11.00 12.32
N GLY A 47 2.50 -11.09 12.43
CA GLY A 47 1.81 -11.29 13.71
C GLY A 47 2.21 -12.60 14.37
N TYR A 48 2.30 -13.70 13.60
CA TYR A 48 2.78 -14.98 14.10
C TYR A 48 4.22 -14.92 14.64
N LEU A 49 5.14 -14.30 13.88
CA LEU A 49 6.54 -14.13 14.32
C LEU A 49 6.66 -13.24 15.57
N SER A 50 5.74 -12.29 15.74
CA SER A 50 5.69 -11.46 16.93
C SER A 50 5.22 -12.21 18.17
N LEU A 51 4.24 -13.11 18.03
CA LEU A 51 3.74 -13.93 19.14
C LEU A 51 4.79 -14.94 19.62
N GLU A 52 5.62 -15.44 18.72
CA GLU A 52 6.77 -16.31 19.03
C GLU A 52 7.93 -15.56 19.71
N GLY A 53 7.82 -14.24 19.91
CA GLY A 53 8.85 -13.43 20.57
C GLY A 53 10.10 -13.18 19.72
N ILE A 54 10.09 -13.57 18.44
CA ILE A 54 11.23 -13.46 17.52
C ILE A 54 11.42 -12.00 17.07
N LEU A 55 10.31 -11.28 16.86
CA LEU A 55 10.31 -9.88 16.46
C LEU A 55 9.43 -9.05 17.40
N ASN A 56 9.91 -7.87 17.77
CA ASN A 56 9.15 -6.95 18.60
C ASN A 56 7.89 -6.44 17.86
N PRO A 57 6.67 -6.63 18.42
CA PRO A 57 5.41 -6.21 17.81
C PRO A 57 5.34 -4.71 17.52
N TYR A 58 5.88 -3.88 18.42
CA TYR A 58 5.82 -2.44 18.30
C TYR A 58 6.64 -1.94 17.09
N PHE A 59 7.80 -2.56 16.84
CA PHE A 59 8.62 -2.24 15.66
C PHE A 59 7.97 -2.73 14.36
N LEU A 60 7.31 -3.89 14.37
CA LEU A 60 6.56 -4.38 13.21
C LEU A 60 5.40 -3.44 12.87
N LEU A 61 4.60 -3.06 13.88
CA LEU A 61 3.53 -2.08 13.74
C LEU A 61 4.03 -0.75 13.20
N PHE A 62 5.14 -0.24 13.74
CA PHE A 62 5.75 1.00 13.26
C PHE A 62 6.20 0.88 11.79
N ASN A 63 6.85 -0.21 11.40
CA ASN A 63 7.26 -0.44 10.01
C ASN A 63 6.07 -0.50 9.06
N ILE A 64 4.99 -1.19 9.43
CA ILE A 64 3.77 -1.26 8.62
C ILE A 64 3.18 0.14 8.46
N LEU A 65 2.97 0.87 9.57
CA LEU A 65 2.38 2.20 9.54
C LEU A 65 3.21 3.17 8.69
N VAL A 66 4.52 3.23 8.93
CA VAL A 66 5.42 4.12 8.18
C VAL A 66 5.47 3.72 6.72
N GLY A 67 5.62 2.43 6.40
CA GLY A 67 5.66 1.93 5.03
C GLY A 67 4.37 2.23 4.25
N THR A 68 3.21 2.04 4.90
CA THR A 68 1.90 2.38 4.33
C THR A 68 1.76 3.87 4.07
N VAL A 69 2.12 4.72 5.04
CA VAL A 69 2.05 6.17 4.87
C VAL A 69 3.00 6.64 3.77
N LEU A 70 4.25 6.15 3.76
CA LEU A 70 5.24 6.53 2.75
C LEU A 70 4.79 6.15 1.33
N SER A 71 4.28 4.94 1.15
CA SER A 71 3.80 4.46 -0.16
C SER A 71 2.57 5.21 -0.63
N SER A 72 1.62 5.52 0.25
CA SER A 72 0.47 6.38 -0.07
C SER A 72 0.89 7.79 -0.49
N ILE A 73 1.85 8.41 0.23
CA ILE A 73 2.40 9.73 -0.13
C ILE A 73 3.13 9.66 -1.47
N PHE A 74 3.91 8.61 -1.70
CA PHE A 74 4.63 8.41 -2.95
C PHE A 74 3.67 8.32 -4.14
N LEU A 75 2.60 7.52 -4.03
CA LEU A 75 1.57 7.39 -5.06
C LEU A 75 0.81 8.70 -5.30
N TYR A 76 0.49 9.44 -4.23
CA TYR A 76 -0.12 10.76 -4.34
C TYR A 76 0.79 11.74 -5.09
N TYR A 77 2.06 11.82 -4.71
CA TYR A 77 3.02 12.72 -5.36
C TYR A 77 3.28 12.33 -6.81
N LEU A 78 3.30 11.03 -7.10
CA LEU A 78 3.41 10.52 -8.47
C LEU A 78 2.23 10.99 -9.32
N GLY A 79 1.00 10.90 -8.80
CA GLY A 79 -0.19 11.47 -9.42
C GLY A 79 -0.16 12.99 -9.54
N TYR A 80 0.34 13.70 -8.53
CA TYR A 80 0.44 15.17 -8.52
C TYR A 80 1.44 15.71 -9.54
N ALA A 81 2.65 15.14 -9.59
CA ALA A 81 3.72 15.59 -10.46
C ALA A 81 3.55 15.14 -11.92
N HIS A 82 2.96 13.95 -12.15
CA HIS A 82 2.80 13.40 -13.49
C HIS A 82 1.37 13.45 -14.03
N GLY A 83 0.39 13.89 -13.23
CA GLY A 83 -1.03 13.87 -13.60
C GLY A 83 -1.36 14.63 -14.89
N ASP A 84 -0.79 15.81 -15.07
CA ASP A 84 -1.01 16.62 -16.28
C ASP A 84 -0.42 15.95 -17.54
N LYS A 85 0.69 15.21 -17.39
CA LYS A 85 1.30 14.42 -18.47
C LYS A 85 0.55 13.12 -18.74
N VAL A 86 0.00 12.49 -17.71
CA VAL A 86 -0.81 11.26 -17.79
C VAL A 86 -2.15 11.51 -18.47
N LEU A 87 -2.78 12.66 -18.20
CA LEU A 87 -4.05 13.06 -18.80
C LEU A 87 -3.92 13.42 -20.29
N ASN A 88 -2.79 14.03 -20.68
CA ASN A 88 -2.57 14.49 -22.05
C ASN A 88 -1.87 13.48 -22.97
N ASN A 89 -1.41 12.32 -22.47
CA ASN A 89 -0.64 11.37 -23.26
C ASN A 89 -1.42 10.07 -23.56
N ASN A 90 -1.74 9.86 -24.84
CA ASN A 90 -2.56 8.75 -25.34
C ASN A 90 -1.99 7.35 -25.03
N PHE A 91 -0.68 7.21 -24.88
CA PHE A 91 -0.03 5.93 -24.52
C PHE A 91 -0.35 5.49 -23.09
N ILE A 92 -0.41 6.45 -22.16
CA ILE A 92 -0.68 6.18 -20.75
C ILE A 92 -2.17 5.93 -20.52
N ASN A 93 -3.03 6.54 -21.34
CA ASN A 93 -4.48 6.31 -21.33
C ASN A 93 -4.85 4.81 -21.48
N LYS A 94 -4.09 4.05 -22.27
CA LYS A 94 -4.30 2.61 -22.48
C LYS A 94 -3.99 1.76 -21.24
N TYR A 95 -3.00 2.15 -20.44
CA TYR A 95 -2.57 1.42 -19.24
C TYR A 95 -3.28 1.89 -17.96
N PHE A 96 -3.41 3.20 -17.77
CA PHE A 96 -4.02 3.79 -16.56
C PHE A 96 -5.54 3.91 -16.64
N LYS A 97 -6.16 3.63 -17.81
CA LYS A 97 -7.60 3.73 -18.07
C LYS A 97 -8.16 5.01 -17.45
N ILE A 98 -7.93 6.16 -18.09
CA ILE A 98 -8.34 7.49 -17.60
C ILE A 98 -9.84 7.53 -17.19
N ASN A 99 -10.68 6.73 -17.85
CA ASN A 99 -12.09 6.54 -17.46
C ASN A 99 -12.28 6.08 -16.00
N LYS A 100 -11.40 5.23 -15.45
CA LYS A 100 -11.44 4.82 -14.04
C LYS A 100 -11.09 5.99 -13.12
N ILE A 101 -10.14 6.84 -13.51
CA ILE A 101 -9.71 8.03 -12.75
C ILE A 101 -10.86 9.06 -12.69
N TYR A 102 -11.51 9.35 -13.82
CA TYR A 102 -12.69 10.23 -13.82
C TYR A 102 -13.88 9.65 -13.03
N ARG A 103 -14.10 8.34 -13.11
CA ARG A 103 -15.15 7.67 -12.33
C ARG A 103 -14.86 7.75 -10.83
N LEU A 104 -13.60 7.58 -10.45
CA LEU A 104 -13.13 7.79 -9.09
C LEU A 104 -13.39 9.23 -8.63
N ASN A 105 -13.15 10.24 -9.46
CA ASN A 105 -13.44 11.63 -9.09
C ASN A 105 -14.93 11.85 -8.79
N LYS A 106 -15.82 11.38 -9.67
CA LYS A 106 -17.28 11.47 -9.44
C LYS A 106 -17.71 10.74 -8.18
N TRP A 107 -17.09 9.60 -7.91
CA TRP A 107 -17.34 8.85 -6.69
C TRP A 107 -16.84 9.64 -5.47
N PHE A 108 -15.63 10.20 -5.52
CA PHE A 108 -15.07 11.05 -4.46
C PHE A 108 -15.94 12.28 -4.18
N GLU A 109 -16.48 12.94 -5.20
CA GLU A 109 -17.44 14.04 -5.01
C GLU A 109 -18.73 13.58 -4.32
N LYS A 110 -19.20 12.36 -4.63
CA LYS A 110 -20.47 11.82 -4.11
C LYS A 110 -20.37 11.21 -2.72
N TYR A 111 -19.28 10.51 -2.40
CA TYR A 111 -19.12 9.75 -1.15
C TYR A 111 -17.97 10.24 -0.27
N GLY A 112 -17.14 11.16 -0.76
CA GLY A 112 -16.03 11.75 -0.01
C GLY A 112 -15.05 10.70 0.52
N SER A 113 -14.76 10.78 1.82
CA SER A 113 -13.81 9.93 2.54
C SER A 113 -14.20 8.45 2.56
N LEU A 114 -15.50 8.14 2.47
CA LEU A 114 -16.02 6.76 2.51
C LEU A 114 -15.47 5.86 1.40
N ILE A 115 -15.06 6.43 0.27
CA ILE A 115 -14.48 5.69 -0.85
C ILE A 115 -13.12 5.12 -0.56
N VAL A 116 -12.33 5.80 0.26
CA VAL A 116 -11.01 5.30 0.66
C VAL A 116 -11.21 4.09 1.56
N ILE A 117 -12.16 4.18 2.49
CA ILE A 117 -12.55 3.08 3.39
C ILE A 117 -13.04 1.89 2.58
N LEU A 118 -14.02 2.08 1.68
CA LEU A 118 -14.52 1.01 0.81
C LEU A 118 -13.44 0.46 -0.13
N GLY A 119 -12.51 1.33 -0.54
CA GLY A 119 -11.36 0.97 -1.34
C GLY A 119 -10.35 0.07 -0.63
N LYS A 120 -10.25 0.13 0.71
CA LYS A 120 -9.41 -0.77 1.49
C LYS A 120 -9.90 -2.22 1.45
N PHE A 121 -11.20 -2.44 1.30
CA PHE A 121 -11.78 -3.79 1.16
C PHE A 121 -11.64 -4.35 -0.27
N THR A 122 -11.23 -3.54 -1.24
CA THR A 122 -11.06 -3.97 -2.63
C THR A 122 -9.58 -3.90 -3.02
N PRO A 123 -8.86 -5.02 -3.11
CA PRO A 123 -7.46 -5.02 -3.55
C PRO A 123 -7.36 -4.36 -4.93
N GLY A 124 -6.47 -3.37 -5.08
CA GLY A 124 -6.46 -2.52 -6.29
C GLY A 124 -6.96 -1.11 -6.09
N PHE A 125 -7.99 -0.93 -5.28
CA PHE A 125 -8.75 0.32 -5.35
C PHE A 125 -8.05 1.45 -4.61
N GLY A 126 -7.41 1.16 -3.48
CA GLY A 126 -6.64 2.14 -2.69
C GLY A 126 -5.51 2.79 -3.49
N SER A 127 -4.68 2.01 -4.18
CA SER A 127 -3.54 2.52 -4.96
C SER A 127 -3.98 3.49 -6.06
N ILE A 128 -5.05 3.13 -6.78
CA ILE A 128 -5.61 3.98 -7.85
C ILE A 128 -6.25 5.24 -7.24
N ALA A 129 -6.89 5.12 -6.08
CA ALA A 129 -7.48 6.26 -5.38
C ALA A 129 -6.42 7.30 -4.95
N PHE A 130 -5.26 6.88 -4.43
CA PHE A 130 -4.16 7.80 -4.08
C PHE A 130 -3.58 8.51 -5.30
N ILE A 131 -3.39 7.79 -6.41
CA ILE A 131 -2.91 8.39 -7.66
C ILE A 131 -3.95 9.39 -8.20
N ALA A 132 -5.23 9.00 -8.26
CA ALA A 132 -6.30 9.89 -8.69
C ALA A 132 -6.40 11.15 -7.82
N ALA A 133 -6.28 10.99 -6.49
CA ALA A 133 -6.28 12.12 -5.57
C ALA A 133 -5.10 13.09 -5.81
N GLY A 134 -3.93 12.56 -6.18
CA GLY A 134 -2.78 13.36 -6.60
C GLY A 134 -3.05 14.12 -7.90
N ILE A 135 -3.59 13.45 -8.91
CA ILE A 135 -3.92 14.04 -10.23
C ILE A 135 -4.90 15.21 -10.08
N PHE A 136 -5.94 15.04 -9.27
CA PHE A 136 -6.95 16.08 -9.01
C PHE A 136 -6.55 17.07 -7.91
N LYS A 137 -5.32 16.97 -7.37
CA LYS A 137 -4.79 17.85 -6.32
C LYS A 137 -5.72 17.95 -5.10
N LEU A 138 -6.36 16.84 -4.73
CA LEU A 138 -7.24 16.77 -3.55
C LEU A 138 -6.42 16.93 -2.26
N PRO A 139 -7.00 17.48 -1.18
CA PRO A 139 -6.29 17.68 0.08
C PRO A 139 -5.85 16.32 0.68
N PRO A 140 -4.55 16.11 0.94
CA PRO A 140 -3.98 14.81 1.32
C PRO A 140 -4.47 14.29 2.67
N VAL A 141 -4.84 15.21 3.57
CA VAL A 141 -5.29 14.90 4.94
C VAL A 141 -6.61 14.11 4.93
N ARG A 142 -7.50 14.36 3.97
CA ARG A 142 -8.81 13.68 3.90
C ARG A 142 -8.74 12.29 3.26
N THR A 143 -7.70 12.02 2.48
CA THR A 143 -7.49 10.74 1.78
C THR A 143 -6.55 9.79 2.53
N ILE A 144 -5.62 10.30 3.34
CA ILE A 144 -4.69 9.46 4.12
C ILE A 144 -5.29 9.07 5.47
N ILE A 145 -6.13 9.91 6.08
CA ILE A 145 -6.65 9.72 7.45
C ILE A 145 -8.03 9.03 7.47
N SER A 146 -8.71 8.92 6.33
CA SER A 146 -10.03 8.27 6.26
C SER A 146 -9.99 6.76 6.08
#